data_AF-A0A959XZD0-F1
#
_entry.id   AF-A0A959XZD0-F1
#
_cell.length_a   1.000
_cell.length_b   1.000
_cell.length_c   1.000
_cell.angle_alpha   90.00
_cell.angle_beta   90.00
_cell.angle_gamma   90.00
#
_symmetry.space_group_name_H-M   'P 1'
#
loop_
_entity.id
_entity.type
_entity.pdbx_description
1 polymer ?
#
loop_
_entity_poly.entity_id
_entity_poly.type
_entity_poly.pdbx_seq_one_letter_code
_entity_poly.pdbx_strand_id
1 'polypeptide(L)' 'MPETIFTYEQLFQFTNNIFKKIGCSDEHASTAARALIAADLRGIDSHGVARLSGYVRLWEAGRVNSQP' A
#
# COMPACT_ATOMS: atom_id res chain seq x y z
N MET A 1 18.46 -10.96 11.30
CA MET A 1 17.02 -11.26 11.53
C MET A 1 16.63 -12.31 10.51
N PRO A 2 15.86 -13.35 10.87
CA PRO A 2 15.36 -14.30 9.88
C PRO A 2 14.44 -13.58 8.90
N GLU A 3 14.57 -13.92 7.62
CA GLU A 3 13.71 -13.40 6.56
C GLU A 3 12.30 -13.97 6.74
N THR A 4 11.29 -13.10 6.71
CA THR A 4 9.88 -13.52 6.79
C THR A 4 9.27 -13.40 5.41
N ILE A 5 8.75 -14.51 4.89
CA ILE A 5 8.13 -14.55 3.57
C ILE A 5 6.63 -14.32 3.72
N PHE A 6 6.11 -13.35 2.99
CA PHE A 6 4.68 -13.08 2.85
C PHE A 6 4.21 -13.43 1.45
N THR A 7 3.02 -14.01 1.32
CA THR A 7 2.41 -14.24 0.01
C THR A 7 1.89 -12.93 -0.57
N TYR A 8 1.73 -12.90 -1.89
CA TYR A 8 1.09 -11.79 -2.58
C TYR A 8 -0.27 -11.44 -1.96
N GLU A 9 -1.10 -12.45 -1.67
CA GLU A 9 -2.44 -12.23 -1.12
C GLU A 9 -2.38 -11.60 0.28
N GLN A 10 -1.44 -12.02 1.13
CA GLN A 10 -1.25 -11.42 2.45
C GLN A 10 -0.87 -9.93 2.33
N LEU A 11 0.08 -9.61 1.45
CA LEU A 11 0.49 -8.21 1.22
C LEU A 11 -0.63 -7.39 0.59
N PHE A 12 -1.39 -7.98 -0.34
CA PHE A 12 -2.51 -7.32 -1.01
C PHE A 12 -3.61 -6.98 -0.03
N GLN A 13 -4.08 -7.94 0.76
CA GLN A 13 -5.13 -7.70 1.74
C GLN A 13 -4.69 -6.69 2.79
N PHE A 14 -3.46 -6.78 3.30
CA PHE A 14 -2.93 -5.81 4.26
C PHE A 14 -2.89 -4.39 3.69
N THR A 15 -2.30 -4.23 2.51
CA THR A 15 -2.11 -2.91 1.88
C THR A 15 -3.45 -2.30 1.43
N ASN A 16 -4.33 -3.11 0.84
CA ASN A 16 -5.66 -2.70 0.41
C ASN A 16 -6.51 -2.24 1.61
N ASN A 17 -6.50 -3.00 2.71
CA ASN A 17 -7.25 -2.64 3.92
C ASN A 17 -6.78 -1.32 4.52
N ILE A 18 -5.48 -1.00 4.46
CA ILE A 18 -4.96 0.30 4.90
C ILE A 18 -5.46 1.43 4.00
N PHE A 19 -5.40 1.28 2.68
CA PHE A 19 -5.93 2.29 1.76
C PHE A 19 -7.44 2.53 1.95
N LYS A 20 -8.23 1.47 2.16
CA LYS A 20 -9.65 1.59 2.53
C LYS A 20 -9.82 2.32 3.85
N LYS A 21 -8.98 2.04 4.85
CA LYS A 21 -9.07 2.67 6.17
C LYS A 21 -8.79 4.16 6.15
N ILE A 22 -7.95 4.63 5.23
CA ILE A 22 -7.70 6.06 5.00
C ILE A 22 -8.69 6.72 4.02
N GLY A 23 -9.77 6.00 3.65
CA GLY A 23 -10.93 6.57 2.95
C GLY A 23 -10.96 6.36 1.44
N CYS A 24 -10.07 5.58 0.84
CA CYS A 24 -10.15 5.24 -0.58
C CYS A 24 -11.36 4.33 -0.88
N SER A 25 -11.94 4.46 -2.07
CA SER A 25 -12.90 3.48 -2.61
C SER A 25 -12.24 2.12 -2.81
N ASP A 26 -13.04 1.07 -3.00
CA ASP A 26 -12.53 -0.28 -3.27
C ASP A 26 -11.66 -0.33 -4.53
N GLU A 27 -12.04 0.40 -5.59
CA GLU A 27 -11.26 0.45 -6.83
C GLU A 27 -9.91 1.16 -6.63
N HIS A 28 -9.91 2.31 -5.94
CA HIS A 28 -8.70 3.07 -5.66
C HIS A 28 -7.75 2.33 -4.73
N ALA A 29 -8.28 1.72 -3.66
CA ALA A 29 -7.49 0.95 -2.71
C ALA A 29 -6.86 -0.29 -3.37
N SER A 30 -7.62 -1.03 -4.18
CA SER A 30 -7.11 -2.16 -4.96
C SER A 30 -6.02 -1.75 -5.95
N THR A 31 -6.18 -0.60 -6.60
CA THR A 31 -5.21 -0.08 -7.57
C THR A 31 -3.91 0.34 -6.88
N ALA A 32 -4.00 1.09 -5.78
CA ALA A 32 -2.84 1.54 -5.01
C ALA A 32 -2.07 0.35 -4.39
N ALA A 33 -2.79 -0.62 -3.82
CA ALA A 33 -2.18 -1.82 -3.27
C ALA A 33 -1.42 -2.64 -4.32
N ARG A 34 -2.03 -2.86 -5.49
CA ARG A 34 -1.37 -3.54 -6.62
C ARG A 34 -0.13 -2.79 -7.09
N ALA A 35 -0.15 -1.46 -7.12
CA ALA A 35 1.00 -0.66 -7.53
C ALA A 35 2.21 -0.84 -6.60
N LEU A 36 2.00 -0.82 -5.28
CA LEU A 36 3.08 -1.06 -4.31
C LEU A 36 3.62 -2.49 -4.41
N ILE A 37 2.75 -3.49 -4.41
CA ILE A 37 3.18 -4.89 -4.43
C ILE A 37 3.84 -5.25 -5.77
N ALA A 38 3.42 -4.61 -6.86
CA ALA A 38 4.07 -4.74 -8.16
C ALA A 38 5.55 -4.29 -8.13
N ALA A 39 5.92 -3.33 -7.26
CA ALA A 39 7.30 -2.93 -7.07
C ALA A 39 8.08 -3.96 -6.24
N ASP A 40 7.49 -4.50 -5.15
CA ASP A 40 8.09 -5.57 -4.36
C ASP A 40 8.35 -6.83 -5.21
N LEU A 41 7.38 -7.26 -6.02
CA LEU A 41 7.51 -8.40 -6.92
C LEU A 41 8.60 -8.22 -8.00
N ARG A 42 8.98 -6.97 -8.30
CA ARG A 42 10.06 -6.64 -9.23
C ARG A 42 11.41 -6.46 -8.54
N GLY A 43 11.48 -6.62 -7.22
CA GLY A 43 12.68 -6.38 -6.41
C GLY A 43 13.04 -4.90 -6.29
N ILE A 44 12.05 -4.00 -6.39
CA ILE A 44 12.22 -2.55 -6.22
C ILE A 44 11.64 -2.14 -4.86
N ASP A 45 12.25 -2.64 -3.79
CA ASP A 45 11.74 -2.52 -2.41
C ASP A 45 11.51 -1.06 -1.98
N SER A 46 12.33 -0.14 -2.50
CA SER A 46 12.22 1.30 -2.20
C SER A 46 10.89 1.93 -2.67
N HIS A 47 10.14 1.26 -3.55
CA HIS A 47 8.88 1.74 -4.11
C HIS A 47 7.68 0.84 -3.75
N GLY A 48 7.90 -0.24 -2.98
CA GLY A 48 6.85 -1.20 -2.62
C GLY A 48 6.13 -0.91 -1.32
N VAL A 49 5.71 -1.95 -0.60
CA VAL A 49 4.92 -1.83 0.66
C VAL A 49 5.66 -1.00 1.72
N ALA A 50 6.99 -0.90 1.65
CA ALA A 50 7.78 0.00 2.48
C ALA A 50 7.30 1.48 2.44
N ARG A 51 6.66 1.90 1.34
CA ARG A 51 6.10 3.25 1.16
C ARG A 51 4.74 3.46 1.81
N LEU A 52 4.06 2.40 2.23
CA LEU A 52 2.67 2.47 2.72
C LEU A 52 2.51 3.43 3.90
N SER A 53 3.43 3.38 4.87
CA SER A 53 3.43 4.31 6.01
C SER A 53 3.55 5.79 5.58
N GLY A 54 4.26 6.06 4.48
CA GLY A 54 4.38 7.39 3.91
C GLY A 54 3.05 7.90 3.34
N TYR A 55 2.28 7.04 2.67
CA TYR A 55 0.94 7.40 2.19
C TYR A 55 -0.01 7.74 3.33
N VAL A 56 0.03 6.98 4.42
CA VAL A 56 -0.76 7.28 5.63
C VAL A 56 -0.38 8.64 6.19
N ARG A 57 0.92 8.94 6.34
CA ARG A 57 1.38 10.25 6.84
C ARG A 57 0.97 11.41 5.93
N LEU A 58 1.02 11.23 4.61
CA LEU A 58 0.58 12.25 3.66
C LEU A 58 -0.92 12.50 3.76
N TRP A 59 -1.71 11.45 3.95
CA TRP A 59 -3.15 11.56 4.18
C TRP A 59 -3.46 12.27 5.51
N GLU A 60 -2.80 11.89 6.61
CA GLU A 60 -2.93 12.56 7.92
C GLU A 60 -2.61 14.07 7.83
N ALA A 61 -1.64 14.43 6.98
CA ALA A 61 -1.25 15.82 6.74
C ALA A 61 -2.16 16.57 5.74
N GLY A 62 -3.23 15.95 5.23
CA GLY A 62 -4.11 16.54 4.23
C GLY A 62 -3.44 16.77 2.85
N ARG A 63 -2.33 16.09 2.58
CA ARG A 63 -1.52 16.25 1.35
C ARG A 63 -1.86 15.24 0.27
N VAL A 64 -2.72 14.27 0.57
CA VAL A 64 -3.26 13.28 -0.36
C VAL A 64 -4.77 13.29 -0.20
N ASN A 65 -5.49 13.47 -1.30
CA ASN A 65 -6.93 13.31 -1.33
C ASN A 65 -7.27 11.83 -1.57
N SER A 66 -7.85 11.16 -0.56
CA SER A 66 -8.29 9.77 -0.67
C SER A 66 -9.65 9.60 -1.37
N GLN A 67 -10.37 10.70 -1.62
CA GLN A 67 -11.66 10.76 -2.31
C GLN A 67 -11.62 11.88 -3.39
N PRO A 68 -10.88 11.65 -4.49
CA PRO A 68 -10.74 12.62 -5.59
C PRO A 68 -12.02 12.85 -6.39
#